data_AF-A0A842YD53-F1
#
_entry.id   AF-A0A842YD53-F1
#
_cell.length_a   1.000
_cell.length_b   1.000
_cell.length_c   1.000
_cell.angle_alpha   90.00
_cell.angle_beta   90.00
_cell.angle_gamma   90.00
#
_symmetry.space_group_name_H-M   'P 1'
#
loop_
_entity.id
_entity.type
_entity.pdbx_description
1 polymer ?
#
loop_
_entity_poly.entity_id
_entity_poly.type
_entity_poly.pdbx_seq_one_letter_code
_entity_poly.pdbx_strand_id
1 'polypeptide(L)'
;YRELRRAPYHEKKNLSDFIDYVDTSIRNHVAALNNYGFDTIESCSGLPQDHPDRNPYRPYVMLDERAYPNCIPHFFTLADIADWIPSYAPHNFDVYIRIQRHNPVGEAWNRLVQSARDLHLLLKPYRQLVSSTSSCIDEFDILHDSLGTTLVKR
;
A
#
# COMPACT_ATOMS: atom_id res chain seq x y z
N TYR A 1 -18.11 -7.12 -7.83
CA TYR A 1 -17.53 -5.77 -7.96
C TYR A 1 -16.18 -5.69 -7.27
N ARG A 2 -15.10 -6.14 -7.93
CA ARG A 2 -13.69 -5.85 -7.60
C ARG A 2 -12.91 -5.95 -8.90
N GLU A 3 -13.09 -4.93 -9.75
CA GLU A 3 -12.60 -4.92 -11.14
C GLU A 3 -11.07 -4.87 -11.24
N LEU A 4 -10.36 -4.54 -10.15
CA LEU A 4 -8.92 -4.35 -10.14
C LEU A 4 -8.09 -5.59 -9.78
N ARG A 5 -8.69 -6.75 -9.44
CA ARG A 5 -7.93 -8.02 -9.36
C ARG A 5 -7.30 -8.40 -10.70
N ARG A 6 -7.87 -7.92 -11.80
CA ARG A 6 -7.38 -8.08 -13.17
C ARG A 6 -6.71 -6.82 -13.70
N ALA A 7 -6.64 -5.74 -12.92
CA ALA A 7 -5.88 -4.58 -13.34
C ALA A 7 -4.41 -5.01 -13.47
N PRO A 8 -3.71 -4.56 -14.52
CA PRO A 8 -2.29 -4.84 -14.66
C PRO A 8 -1.58 -4.45 -13.36
N TYR A 9 -0.60 -5.28 -12.97
CA TYR A 9 0.28 -4.97 -11.86
C TYR A 9 0.76 -3.54 -12.01
N HIS A 10 0.43 -2.69 -11.04
CA HIS A 10 0.91 -1.33 -11.07
C HIS A 10 2.40 -1.41 -10.79
N GLU A 11 3.22 -1.07 -11.78
CA GLU A 11 4.65 -0.98 -11.55
C GLU A 11 4.87 -0.12 -10.31
N LYS A 12 5.62 -0.70 -9.36
CA LYS A 12 5.97 -0.03 -8.11
C LYS A 12 6.61 1.29 -8.50
N LYS A 13 5.86 2.39 -8.39
CA LYS A 13 6.38 3.71 -8.75
C LYS A 13 7.62 3.92 -7.91
N ASN A 14 8.70 4.35 -8.55
CA ASN A 14 9.88 4.72 -7.80
C ASN A 14 9.44 5.80 -6.81
N LEU A 15 9.94 5.72 -5.57
CA LEU A 15 9.62 6.71 -4.54
C LEU A 15 9.81 8.11 -5.14
N SER A 16 10.89 8.36 -5.90
CA SER A 16 11.15 9.62 -6.60
C SER A 16 10.03 10.10 -7.52
N ASP A 17 9.29 9.19 -8.15
CA ASP A 17 8.29 9.48 -9.19
C ASP A 17 6.90 9.76 -8.59
N PHE A 18 6.73 9.47 -7.29
CA PHE A 18 5.55 9.85 -6.50
C PHE A 18 5.88 10.85 -5.35
N ILE A 19 7.17 11.08 -5.07
CA ILE A 19 7.66 11.96 -4.01
C ILE A 19 7.35 13.44 -4.24
N ASP A 20 6.99 13.86 -5.47
CA ASP A 20 6.57 15.24 -5.74
C ASP A 20 5.35 15.67 -4.90
N TYR A 21 4.61 14.72 -4.30
CA TYR A 21 3.46 14.95 -3.43
C TYR A 21 3.60 14.44 -1.98
N VAL A 22 4.79 13.95 -1.57
CA VAL A 22 5.02 13.52 -0.18
C VAL A 22 5.57 14.69 0.63
N ASP A 23 4.82 15.08 1.65
CA ASP A 23 5.24 16.08 2.64
C ASP A 23 6.65 15.79 3.18
N THR A 24 7.51 16.80 3.14
CA THR A 24 8.95 16.63 3.42
C THR A 24 9.18 16.09 4.83
N SER A 25 8.33 16.49 5.79
CA SER A 25 8.43 16.08 7.19
C SER A 25 8.23 14.57 7.45
N ILE A 26 7.53 13.87 6.56
CA ILE A 26 7.19 12.44 6.73
C ILE A 26 7.84 11.54 5.69
N ARG A 27 8.69 12.08 4.81
CA ARG A 27 9.33 11.32 3.73
C ARG A 27 10.04 10.06 4.21
N ASN A 28 10.74 10.15 5.35
CA ASN A 28 11.42 9.00 5.96
C ASN A 28 10.43 7.96 6.48
N HIS A 29 9.30 8.38 7.05
CA HIS A 29 8.25 7.47 7.51
C HIS A 29 7.63 6.72 6.33
N VAL A 30 7.28 7.44 5.25
CA VAL A 30 6.73 6.86 4.03
C VAL A 30 7.71 5.88 3.39
N ALA A 31 8.99 6.23 3.29
CA ALA A 31 10.03 5.32 2.79
C ALA A 31 10.13 4.05 3.65
N ALA A 32 10.05 4.17 4.97
CA ALA A 32 10.05 3.03 5.87
C ALA A 32 8.83 2.12 5.66
N LEU A 33 7.62 2.68 5.51
CA LEU A 33 6.41 1.91 5.21
C LEU A 33 6.56 1.09 3.92
N ASN A 34 7.07 1.71 2.85
CA ASN A 34 7.31 1.05 1.57
C ASN A 34 8.36 -0.06 1.69
N ASN A 35 9.42 0.16 2.45
CA ASN A 35 10.44 -0.86 2.73
C ASN A 35 9.87 -2.06 3.52
N TYR A 36 8.84 -1.82 4.33
CA TYR A 36 8.14 -2.86 5.08
C TYR A 36 7.01 -3.53 4.28
N GLY A 37 6.85 -3.21 2.99
CA GLY A 37 5.86 -3.82 2.10
C GLY A 37 4.44 -3.29 2.30
N PHE A 38 4.33 -2.04 2.77
CA PHE A 38 3.09 -1.26 2.83
C PHE A 38 3.20 -0.12 1.82
N ASP A 39 3.06 -0.47 0.54
CA ASP A 39 3.31 0.45 -0.56
C ASP A 39 2.28 1.59 -0.55
N THR A 40 2.78 2.82 -0.46
CA THR A 40 1.97 4.04 -0.34
C THR A 40 1.64 4.63 -1.71
N ILE A 41 0.37 4.98 -1.92
CA ILE A 41 -0.12 5.71 -3.10
C ILE A 41 -0.15 7.20 -2.84
N GLU A 42 -0.46 7.67 -1.64
CA GLU A 42 -0.57 9.10 -1.29
C GLU A 42 -0.38 9.27 0.22
N SER A 43 0.05 10.44 0.68
CA SER A 43 0.19 10.73 2.10
C SER A 43 0.07 12.22 2.41
N CYS A 44 -0.44 12.55 3.58
CA CYS A 44 -0.40 13.90 4.14
C CYS A 44 0.06 13.84 5.59
N SER A 45 1.10 14.59 5.92
CA SER A 45 1.67 14.73 7.26
C SER A 45 0.68 15.29 8.27
N GLY A 46 -0.21 16.18 7.82
CA GLY A 46 -1.07 17.00 8.67
C GLY A 46 -0.33 18.01 9.54
N LEU A 47 0.94 18.29 9.24
CA LEU A 47 1.77 19.23 9.98
C LEU A 47 1.70 20.64 9.36
N PRO A 48 1.59 21.71 10.16
CA PRO A 48 1.48 23.08 9.64
C PRO A 48 2.68 23.51 8.78
N GLN A 49 3.89 23.01 9.07
CA GLN A 49 5.08 23.40 8.30
C GLN A 49 5.06 22.91 6.85
N ASP A 50 4.36 21.80 6.56
CA ASP A 50 4.22 21.30 5.19
C ASP A 50 3.07 22.01 4.45
N HIS A 51 2.16 22.62 5.22
CA HIS A 51 0.88 23.18 4.75
C HIS A 51 0.58 24.55 5.39
N PRO A 52 1.44 25.57 5.20
CA PRO A 52 1.34 26.84 5.94
C PRO A 52 0.14 27.70 5.51
N ASP A 53 -0.42 27.44 4.32
CA ASP A 53 -1.48 28.21 3.67
C ASP A 53 -2.89 27.62 3.90
N ARG A 54 -2.99 26.50 4.62
CA ARG A 54 -4.25 25.76 4.80
C ARG A 54 -4.38 25.25 6.24
N ASN A 55 -5.62 25.13 6.72
CA ASN A 55 -5.87 24.48 8.01
C ASN A 55 -5.31 23.05 7.98
N PRO A 56 -4.62 22.58 9.05
CA PRO A 56 -3.93 21.31 9.02
C PRO A 56 -4.91 20.18 8.67
N TYR A 57 -4.66 19.56 7.51
CA TYR A 57 -5.36 18.34 7.15
C TYR A 57 -5.10 17.29 8.21
N ARG A 58 -6.06 16.40 8.39
CA ARG A 58 -5.87 15.29 9.30
C ARG A 58 -4.84 14.33 8.68
N PRO A 59 -3.75 13.98 9.38
CA PRO A 59 -2.72 13.10 8.85
C PRO A 59 -3.31 11.80 8.30
N TYR A 60 -2.86 11.39 7.13
CA TYR A 60 -3.29 10.16 6.47
C TYR A 60 -2.20 9.56 5.59
N VAL A 61 -2.35 8.26 5.30
CA VAL A 61 -1.64 7.57 4.22
C VAL A 61 -2.61 6.65 3.49
N MET A 62 -2.48 6.60 2.17
CA MET A 62 -3.23 5.72 1.29
C MET A 62 -2.32 4.60 0.80
N LEU A 63 -2.78 3.36 0.92
CA LEU A 63 -2.01 2.15 0.67
C LEU A 63 -2.54 1.42 -0.57
N ASP A 64 -1.60 0.91 -1.38
CA ASP A 64 -1.89 0.21 -2.63
C ASP A 64 -2.35 -1.23 -2.38
N GLU A 65 -3.60 -1.55 -2.72
CA GLU A 65 -4.13 -2.92 -2.60
C GLU A 65 -3.46 -3.94 -3.53
N ARG A 66 -2.64 -3.46 -4.49
CA ARG A 66 -1.86 -4.28 -5.42
C ARG A 66 -0.44 -4.56 -4.93
N ALA A 67 -0.04 -4.03 -3.77
CA ALA A 67 1.29 -4.24 -3.20
C ALA A 67 1.64 -5.74 -3.09
N TYR A 68 0.66 -6.58 -2.73
CA TYR A 68 0.73 -8.04 -2.83
C TYR A 68 -0.67 -8.66 -2.71
N PRO A 69 -0.86 -9.93 -3.15
CA PRO A 69 -2.16 -10.58 -3.10
C PRO A 69 -2.80 -10.62 -1.70
N ASN A 70 -4.07 -10.19 -1.64
CA ASN A 70 -4.90 -10.15 -0.43
C ASN A 70 -4.29 -9.34 0.74
N CYS A 71 -3.61 -8.23 0.45
CA CYS A 71 -2.97 -7.38 1.46
C CYS A 71 -3.94 -6.52 2.31
N ILE A 72 -5.18 -6.30 1.85
CA ILE A 72 -6.14 -5.39 2.51
C ILE A 72 -6.32 -5.67 4.02
N PRO A 73 -6.56 -6.91 4.48
CA PRO A 73 -6.70 -7.16 5.91
C PRO A 73 -5.48 -6.71 6.71
N HIS A 74 -4.28 -6.85 6.15
CA HIS A 74 -3.05 -6.42 6.80
C HIS A 74 -2.95 -4.89 6.91
N PHE A 75 -3.55 -4.13 5.99
CA PHE A 75 -3.62 -2.67 6.09
C PHE A 75 -4.56 -2.22 7.20
N PHE A 76 -5.71 -2.91 7.34
CA PHE A 76 -6.61 -2.69 8.47
C PHE A 76 -5.95 -3.06 9.79
N THR A 77 -5.25 -4.20 9.85
CA THR A 77 -4.48 -4.61 11.04
C THR A 77 -3.40 -3.59 11.37
N LEU A 78 -2.64 -3.09 10.38
CA LEU A 78 -1.64 -2.05 10.57
C LEU A 78 -2.25 -0.81 11.21
N ALA A 79 -3.38 -0.34 10.69
CA ALA A 79 -4.05 0.84 11.23
C ALA A 79 -4.47 0.62 12.69
N ASP A 80 -5.09 -0.52 12.98
CA ASP A 80 -5.58 -0.87 14.32
C ASP A 80 -4.45 -0.85 15.36
N ILE A 81 -3.36 -1.58 15.10
CA ILE A 81 -2.22 -1.65 16.04
C ILE A 81 -1.47 -0.32 16.15
N ALA A 82 -1.53 0.54 15.13
CA ALA A 82 -0.90 1.85 15.13
C ALA A 82 -1.75 2.93 15.84
N ASP A 83 -2.99 2.61 16.23
CA ASP A 83 -4.00 3.55 16.72
C ASP A 83 -4.43 4.58 15.65
N TRP A 84 -4.57 4.10 14.41
CA TRP A 84 -5.09 4.82 13.24
C TRP A 84 -6.46 4.24 12.84
N ILE A 85 -7.26 5.04 12.14
CA ILE A 85 -8.60 4.66 11.68
C ILE A 85 -8.47 4.24 10.22
N PRO A 86 -8.65 2.95 9.88
CA PRO A 86 -8.69 2.50 8.50
C PRO A 86 -10.06 2.76 7.88
N SER A 87 -10.08 3.00 6.57
CA SER A 87 -11.29 3.08 5.77
C SER A 87 -10.93 2.89 4.29
N TYR A 88 -11.92 2.56 3.47
CA TYR A 88 -11.74 2.54 2.02
C TYR A 88 -11.74 3.97 1.49
N ALA A 89 -10.83 4.26 0.57
CA ALA A 89 -10.81 5.53 -0.15
C ALA A 89 -12.12 5.72 -0.93
N PRO A 90 -12.50 6.96 -1.30
CA PRO A 90 -13.81 7.27 -1.91
C PRO A 90 -14.19 6.44 -3.14
N HIS A 91 -13.21 5.84 -3.83
CA HIS A 91 -13.42 5.01 -5.00
C HIS A 91 -13.36 3.49 -4.72
N ASN A 92 -13.35 3.06 -3.44
CA ASN A 92 -13.44 1.67 -2.99
C ASN A 92 -12.31 0.72 -3.43
N PHE A 93 -11.16 1.24 -3.85
CA PHE A 93 -10.00 0.41 -4.22
C PHE A 93 -8.77 0.60 -3.32
N ASP A 94 -8.52 1.80 -2.80
CA ASP A 94 -7.38 2.00 -1.90
C ASP A 94 -7.81 1.95 -0.42
N VAL A 95 -6.92 1.48 0.45
CA VAL A 95 -7.12 1.60 1.89
C VAL A 95 -6.45 2.90 2.34
N TYR A 96 -7.23 3.86 2.79
CA TYR A 96 -6.69 5.04 3.45
C TYR A 96 -6.78 4.85 4.97
N ILE A 97 -5.70 5.17 5.67
CA ILE A 97 -5.63 5.12 7.12
C ILE A 97 -5.33 6.54 7.61
N ARG A 98 -6.01 6.99 8.66
CA ARG A 98 -5.84 8.34 9.20
C ARG A 98 -5.77 8.34 10.71
N ILE A 99 -5.04 9.30 11.28
CA ILE A 99 -4.89 9.44 12.73
C ILE A 99 -6.26 9.61 13.44
N GLN A 100 -6.40 9.17 14.68
CA GLN A 100 -7.56 9.50 15.53
C GLN A 100 -7.68 11.01 15.80
N ARG A 101 -8.89 11.48 16.15
CA ARG A 101 -9.08 12.91 16.46
C ARG A 101 -8.34 13.16 17.77
N HIS A 102 -7.60 14.27 17.85
CA HIS A 102 -6.85 14.69 19.04
C HIS A 102 -5.57 13.90 19.37
N ASN A 103 -5.16 12.93 18.55
CA ASN A 103 -3.86 12.28 18.72
C ASN A 103 -2.72 13.20 18.26
N PRO A 104 -1.59 13.23 18.99
CA PRO A 104 -0.42 14.01 18.58
C PRO A 104 0.20 13.45 17.29
N VAL A 105 0.31 14.31 16.28
CA VAL A 105 0.71 13.93 14.91
C VAL A 105 2.10 13.32 14.84
N GLY A 106 3.09 13.94 15.49
CA GLY A 106 4.49 13.50 15.41
C GLY A 106 4.70 12.08 15.96
N GLU A 107 4.13 11.77 17.12
CA GLU A 107 4.24 10.44 17.72
C GLU A 107 3.45 9.38 16.94
N ALA A 108 2.32 9.76 16.33
CA ALA A 108 1.48 8.83 15.58
C ALA A 108 2.18 8.27 14.34
N TRP A 109 3.00 9.07 13.65
CA TRP A 109 3.82 8.60 12.53
C TRP A 109 4.89 7.60 12.97
N ASN A 110 5.56 7.86 14.09
CA ASN A 110 6.54 6.93 14.66
C ASN A 110 5.89 5.60 15.06
N ARG A 111 4.73 5.64 15.71
CA ARG A 111 3.96 4.44 16.05
C ARG A 111 3.54 3.65 14.81
N LEU A 112 3.12 4.34 13.75
CA LEU A 112 2.73 3.69 12.50
C LEU A 112 3.91 2.94 11.86
N VAL A 113 5.09 3.57 11.79
CA VAL A 113 6.30 2.92 11.25
C VAL A 113 6.75 1.75 12.11
N GLN A 114 6.73 1.89 13.44
CA GLN A 114 7.07 0.80 14.35
C GLN A 114 6.10 -0.38 14.19
N SER A 115 4.81 -0.10 14.11
CA SER A 115 3.77 -1.09 13.85
C SER A 115 3.96 -1.80 12.51
N ALA A 116 4.32 -1.06 11.46
CA ALA A 116 4.60 -1.61 10.15
C ALA A 116 5.82 -2.54 10.16
N ARG A 117 6.87 -2.17 10.89
CA ARG A 117 8.04 -3.04 11.08
C ARG A 117 7.66 -4.36 11.75
N ASP A 118 6.92 -4.30 12.85
CA ASP A 118 6.55 -5.48 13.63
C ASP A 118 5.63 -6.39 12.83
N LEU A 119 4.62 -5.81 12.17
CA LEU A 119 3.71 -6.56 11.31
C LEU A 119 4.42 -7.11 10.07
N HIS A 120 5.39 -6.40 9.50
CA HIS A 120 6.20 -6.90 8.38
C HIS A 120 6.90 -8.21 8.72
N LEU A 121 7.48 -8.33 9.92
CA LEU A 121 8.16 -9.54 10.35
C LEU A 121 7.20 -10.73 10.42
N LEU A 122 5.97 -10.51 10.90
CA LEU A 122 4.92 -11.53 10.96
C LEU A 122 4.41 -11.93 9.58
N LEU A 123 4.30 -10.97 8.65
CA LEU A 123 3.79 -11.18 7.30
C LEU A 123 4.84 -11.70 6.31
N LYS A 124 6.12 -11.70 6.67
CA LYS A 124 7.21 -12.10 5.78
C LYS A 124 7.00 -13.50 5.16
N PRO A 125 6.65 -14.55 5.93
CA PRO A 125 6.42 -15.89 5.34
C PRO A 125 5.24 -15.90 4.37
N TYR A 126 4.15 -15.21 4.71
CA TYR A 126 2.97 -15.10 3.84
C TYR A 126 3.32 -14.40 2.53
N ARG A 127 4.01 -13.25 2.61
CA ARG A 127 4.42 -12.47 1.43
C ARG A 127 5.31 -13.29 0.50
N GLN A 128 6.25 -14.06 1.06
CA GLN A 128 7.09 -14.98 0.29
C GLN A 128 6.28 -16.06 -0.43
N LEU A 129 5.31 -16.68 0.27
CA LEU A 129 4.42 -17.71 -0.29
C LEU A 129 3.57 -17.18 -1.44
N VAL A 130 2.96 -16.00 -1.30
CA VAL A 130 2.10 -15.46 -2.36
C VAL A 130 2.91 -14.95 -3.54
N SER A 131 4.11 -14.41 -3.32
CA SER A 131 5.02 -14.03 -4.41
C SER A 131 5.47 -15.23 -5.24
N SER A 132 5.81 -16.37 -4.61
CA SER A 132 6.17 -17.59 -5.35
C SER A 132 4.98 -18.21 -6.08
N THR A 133 3.77 -18.07 -5.53
CA THR A 133 2.56 -18.62 -6.15
C THR A 133 2.15 -17.80 -7.37
N SER A 134 2.29 -16.46 -7.31
CA SER A 134 2.05 -15.58 -8.47
C SER A 134 2.99 -15.91 -9.64
N SER A 135 4.28 -16.14 -9.40
CA SER A 135 5.22 -16.53 -10.48
C SER A 135 4.90 -17.89 -11.11
N CYS A 136 4.40 -18.85 -10.32
CA CYS A 136 4.02 -20.16 -10.85
C CYS A 136 2.73 -20.12 -11.67
N ILE A 137 1.78 -19.23 -11.34
CA ILE A 137 0.54 -19.08 -12.11
C ILE A 137 0.80 -18.39 -13.45
N ASP A 138 1.65 -17.36 -13.46
CA ASP A 138 2.05 -16.68 -14.71
C ASP A 138 2.75 -17.64 -15.69
N GLU A 139 3.58 -18.57 -15.20
CA GLU A 139 4.18 -19.62 -16.06
C GLU A 139 3.14 -20.59 -16.66
N PHE A 140 2.09 -20.93 -15.91
CA PHE A 140 1.04 -21.83 -16.39
C PHE A 140 0.12 -21.16 -17.43
N ASP A 141 -0.21 -19.87 -17.25
CA ASP A 141 -1.03 -19.13 -18.21
C ASP A 141 -0.28 -18.88 -19.55
N ILE A 142 1.03 -18.62 -19.51
CA ILE A 142 1.86 -18.50 -20.72
C ILE A 142 1.94 -19.83 -21.49
N LEU A 143 2.03 -20.96 -20.78
CA LEU A 143 2.06 -22.28 -21.40
C LEU A 143 0.70 -22.67 -22.02
N HIS A 144 -0.40 -22.23 -21.42
CA HIS A 144 -1.74 -22.54 -21.93
C HIS A 144 -2.07 -21.74 -23.20
N ASP A 145 -1.61 -20.49 -23.32
CA ASP A 145 -1.75 -19.68 -24.54
C ASP A 145 -0.84 -20.18 -25.69
N SER A 146 0.33 -20.74 -25.36
CA SER A 146 1.24 -21.34 -26.33
C SER A 146 0.71 -22.64 -26.96
N LEU A 147 -0.19 -23.36 -26.29
CA LEU A 147 -0.74 -24.63 -26.79
C LEU A 147 -2.09 -24.47 -27.50
N GLY A 148 -2.70 -23.29 -27.48
CA GLY A 148 -4.00 -23.00 -28.09
C GLY A 148 -3.96 -22.62 -29.58
N THR A 149 -2.78 -22.35 -30.18
CA THR A 149 -2.65 -21.77 -31.53
C THR A 149 -2.23 -22.76 -32.62
N THR A 150 -2.53 -24.06 -32.47
CA THR A 150 -2.32 -25.02 -33.56
C THR A 150 -3.53 -25.91 -33.79
N LEU A 151 -4.64 -25.35 -34.24
CA LEU A 151 -5.66 -26.10 -34.99
C LEU A 151 -6.58 -25.12 -35.70
N VAL A 152 -6.48 -25.13 -37.04
CA VAL A 152 -7.54 -24.99 -38.07
C VAL A 152 -6.96 -24.27 -39.28
N LYS A 153 -6.45 -25.06 -40.23
CA LYS A 153 -6.58 -24.77 -41.67
C LYS A 153 -6.97 -26.06 -42.37
N ARG A 154 -8.24 -26.13 -42.77
CA ARG A 154 -8.73 -26.93 -43.90
C ARG A 154 -9.39 -25.96 -44.85
#